data_AF-Q2JNG2-F1
#
_entry.id   AF-Q2JNG2-F1
#
_cell.length_a   1.000
_cell.length_b   1.000
_cell.length_c   1.000
_cell.angle_alpha   90.00
_cell.angle_beta   90.00
_cell.angle_gamma   90.00
#
_symmetry.space_group_name_H-M   'P 1'
#
loop_
_entity.id
_entity.type
_entity.pdbx_description
1 polymer ?
#
loop_
_entity_poly.entity_id
_entity_poly.type
_entity_poly.pdbx_seq_one_letter_code
_entity_poly.pdbx_strand_id
1 'polypeptide(L)'
;MASNFSFRFKQFTQRLRETTQLPQFFTDQATSETQNLARELALVGEYATQLSQVVMEVDFLNQLYTRLLNEREVLQQEKDHLEARVFELQQERNETEPQVMYLREQLSQASFQLEQTQNRERSLSERERQLSEIVAQLERRRAVLNQAIENLTNQEADYTVRTKELEAVVQENEKKAKQYLEAANHYRAYLEELNAQVQETQAKLRSLGVEPKPADLPRLEDLEKPTPIPTPPPAYTPPLPQQPPPSQQSGYWSDSPFDDDPWG
;
A
#
# COMPACT_ATOMS: atom_id res chain seq x y z
N MET A 1 -117.55 -108.43 -57.13
CA MET A 1 -116.70 -108.93 -56.02
C MET A 1 -115.24 -108.42 -56.06
N ALA A 2 -114.93 -107.26 -56.67
CA ALA A 2 -113.54 -106.78 -56.77
C ALA A 2 -113.06 -105.83 -55.63
N SER A 3 -113.98 -105.31 -54.80
CA SER A 3 -113.65 -104.24 -53.82
C SER A 3 -112.97 -104.73 -52.53
N ASN A 4 -113.09 -106.01 -52.18
CA ASN A 4 -112.63 -106.53 -50.87
C ASN A 4 -111.14 -106.89 -50.83
N PHE A 5 -110.55 -107.25 -51.98
CA PHE A 5 -109.13 -107.58 -52.06
C PHE A 5 -108.25 -106.31 -52.00
N SER A 6 -108.67 -105.23 -52.66
CA SER A 6 -107.95 -103.95 -52.62
C SER A 6 -107.88 -103.37 -51.20
N PHE A 7 -108.97 -103.49 -50.43
CA PHE A 7 -109.00 -103.01 -49.04
C PHE A 7 -108.06 -103.81 -48.13
N ARG A 8 -108.11 -105.15 -48.21
CA ARG A 8 -107.22 -106.01 -47.41
C ARG A 8 -105.76 -105.91 -47.83
N PHE A 9 -105.48 -105.74 -49.12
CA PHE A 9 -104.12 -105.50 -49.61
C PHE A 9 -103.59 -104.14 -49.13
N LYS A 10 -104.41 -103.06 -49.19
CA LYS A 10 -104.05 -101.76 -48.62
C LYS A 10 -103.75 -101.85 -47.12
N GLN A 11 -104.60 -102.53 -46.35
CA GLN A 11 -104.36 -102.75 -44.92
C GLN A 11 -103.12 -103.58 -44.63
N PHE A 12 -102.82 -104.59 -45.44
CA PHE A 12 -101.60 -105.40 -45.30
C PHE A 12 -100.35 -104.57 -45.62
N THR A 13 -100.36 -103.79 -46.70
CA THR A 13 -99.25 -102.87 -47.03
C THR A 13 -99.08 -101.76 -46.00
N GLN A 14 -100.17 -101.34 -45.36
CA GLN A 14 -100.15 -100.34 -44.30
C GLN A 14 -99.56 -100.90 -43.00
N ARG A 15 -99.95 -102.11 -42.61
CA ARG A 15 -99.36 -102.81 -41.45
C ARG A 15 -97.89 -103.16 -41.66
N LEU A 16 -97.50 -103.63 -42.85
CA LEU A 16 -96.09 -103.88 -43.17
C LEU A 16 -95.26 -102.59 -43.09
N ARG A 17 -95.82 -101.48 -43.57
CA ARG A 17 -95.21 -100.15 -43.46
C ARG A 17 -95.08 -99.72 -42.00
N GLU A 18 -96.10 -99.90 -41.18
CA GLU A 18 -96.06 -99.58 -39.74
C GLU A 18 -95.07 -100.46 -38.96
N THR A 19 -94.99 -101.77 -39.25
CA THR A 19 -94.03 -102.67 -38.60
C THR A 19 -92.59 -102.47 -39.06
N THR A 20 -92.37 -101.95 -40.27
CA THR A 20 -91.02 -101.50 -40.70
C THR A 20 -90.66 -100.10 -40.18
N GLN A 21 -91.65 -99.24 -39.93
CA GLN A 21 -91.45 -97.89 -39.42
C GLN A 21 -91.23 -97.81 -37.89
N LEU A 22 -91.73 -98.77 -37.11
CA LEU A 22 -91.53 -98.83 -35.65
C LEU A 22 -90.05 -98.92 -35.23
N PRO A 23 -89.23 -99.85 -35.79
CA PRO A 23 -87.78 -99.84 -35.57
C PRO A 23 -87.14 -98.52 -35.99
N GLN A 24 -87.61 -97.94 -37.10
CA GLN A 24 -87.15 -96.65 -37.62
C GLN A 24 -87.42 -95.49 -36.64
N PHE A 25 -88.57 -95.46 -35.99
CA PHE A 25 -88.92 -94.44 -35.00
C PHE A 25 -88.02 -94.50 -33.75
N PHE A 26 -87.75 -95.70 -33.22
CA PHE A 26 -86.83 -95.84 -32.07
C PHE A 26 -85.38 -95.55 -32.46
N THR A 27 -84.96 -95.84 -33.69
CA THR A 27 -83.65 -95.41 -34.19
C THR A 27 -83.59 -93.90 -34.40
N ASP A 28 -84.66 -93.27 -34.87
CA ASP A 28 -84.73 -91.81 -35.08
C ASP A 28 -84.76 -91.06 -33.73
N GLN A 29 -85.45 -91.62 -32.72
CA GLN A 29 -85.43 -91.08 -31.37
C GLN A 29 -84.05 -91.24 -30.71
N ALA A 30 -83.47 -92.44 -30.76
CA ALA A 30 -82.12 -92.69 -30.22
C ALA A 30 -81.06 -91.84 -30.92
N THR A 31 -81.18 -91.60 -32.23
CA THR A 31 -80.28 -90.69 -32.97
C THR A 31 -80.49 -89.23 -32.57
N SER A 32 -81.73 -88.78 -32.34
CA SER A 32 -82.00 -87.42 -31.85
C SER A 32 -81.47 -87.18 -30.42
N GLU A 33 -81.64 -88.16 -29.52
CA GLU A 33 -81.10 -88.11 -28.16
C GLU A 33 -79.57 -88.13 -28.20
N THR A 34 -78.97 -88.96 -29.04
CA THR A 34 -77.51 -89.00 -29.25
C THR A 34 -76.98 -87.68 -29.82
N GLN A 35 -77.71 -87.05 -30.75
CA GLN A 35 -77.35 -85.73 -31.31
C GLN A 35 -77.46 -84.61 -30.27
N ASN A 36 -78.50 -84.64 -29.42
CA ASN A 36 -78.65 -83.69 -28.32
C ASN A 36 -77.52 -83.85 -27.29
N LEU A 37 -77.20 -85.09 -26.91
CA LEU A 37 -76.08 -85.41 -26.01
C LEU A 37 -74.72 -84.99 -26.61
N ALA A 38 -74.52 -85.20 -27.91
CA ALA A 38 -73.33 -84.75 -28.63
C ALA A 38 -73.22 -83.21 -28.64
N ARG A 39 -74.35 -82.50 -28.77
CA ARG A 39 -74.40 -81.03 -28.72
C ARG A 39 -74.11 -80.49 -27.33
N GLU A 40 -74.66 -81.11 -26.29
CA GLU A 40 -74.36 -80.78 -24.90
C GLU A 40 -72.88 -81.04 -24.57
N LEU A 41 -72.32 -82.17 -25.03
CA LEU A 41 -70.89 -82.46 -24.88
C LEU A 41 -70.00 -81.45 -25.61
N ALA A 42 -70.42 -80.96 -26.79
CA ALA A 42 -69.70 -79.91 -27.50
C ALA A 42 -69.69 -78.59 -26.72
N LEU A 43 -70.85 -78.17 -26.18
CA LEU A 43 -70.95 -76.98 -25.32
C LEU A 43 -70.11 -77.12 -24.05
N VAL A 44 -70.13 -78.28 -23.39
CA VAL A 44 -69.25 -78.56 -22.23
C VAL A 44 -67.78 -78.48 -22.62
N GLY A 45 -67.40 -78.95 -23.81
CA GLY A 45 -66.04 -78.80 -24.36
C GLY A 45 -65.65 -77.33 -24.58
N GLU A 46 -66.55 -76.51 -25.12
CA GLU A 46 -66.35 -75.06 -25.27
C GLU A 46 -66.20 -74.37 -23.90
N TYR A 47 -67.06 -74.69 -22.93
CA TYR A 47 -66.93 -74.16 -21.58
C TYR A 47 -65.63 -74.59 -20.89
N ALA A 48 -65.18 -75.83 -21.10
CA ALA A 48 -63.91 -76.31 -20.57
C ALA A 48 -62.71 -75.56 -21.15
N THR A 49 -62.74 -75.23 -22.44
CA THR A 49 -61.67 -74.44 -23.08
C THR A 49 -61.66 -72.99 -22.61
N GLN A 50 -62.83 -72.35 -22.47
CA GLN A 50 -62.96 -71.01 -21.88
C GLN A 50 -62.47 -70.98 -20.41
N LEU A 51 -62.86 -71.98 -19.61
CA LEU A 51 -62.38 -72.11 -18.23
C LEU A 51 -60.86 -72.23 -18.19
N SER A 52 -60.26 -73.03 -19.08
CA SER A 52 -58.80 -73.16 -19.18
C SER A 52 -58.12 -71.83 -19.53
N GLN A 53 -58.71 -71.02 -20.40
CA GLN A 53 -58.19 -69.69 -20.74
C GLN A 53 -58.23 -68.75 -19.54
N VAL A 54 -59.36 -68.71 -18.83
CA VAL A 54 -59.50 -67.89 -17.62
C VAL A 54 -58.50 -68.33 -16.54
N VAL A 55 -58.28 -69.63 -16.34
CA VAL A 55 -57.26 -70.13 -15.40
C VAL A 55 -55.86 -69.64 -15.78
N MET A 56 -55.49 -69.74 -17.06
CA MET A 56 -54.19 -69.23 -17.53
C MET A 56 -54.05 -67.71 -17.36
N GLU A 57 -55.11 -66.94 -17.60
CA GLU A 57 -55.11 -65.48 -17.37
C GLU A 57 -54.97 -65.14 -15.89
N VAL A 58 -55.65 -65.87 -15.01
CA VAL A 58 -55.52 -65.73 -13.55
C VAL A 58 -54.09 -66.05 -13.10
N ASP A 59 -53.48 -67.12 -13.62
CA ASP A 59 -52.09 -67.47 -13.31
C ASP A 59 -51.11 -66.38 -13.77
N PHE A 60 -51.31 -65.85 -14.98
CA PHE A 60 -50.49 -64.75 -15.51
C PHE A 60 -50.64 -63.47 -14.68
N LEU A 61 -51.87 -63.08 -14.34
CA LEU A 61 -52.14 -61.92 -13.50
C LEU A 61 -51.53 -62.08 -12.11
N ASN A 62 -51.56 -63.28 -11.54
CA ASN A 62 -50.97 -63.56 -10.24
C ASN A 62 -49.42 -63.43 -10.27
N GLN A 63 -48.78 -63.85 -11.37
CA GLN A 63 -47.34 -63.64 -11.57
C GLN A 63 -47.00 -62.15 -11.71
N LEU A 64 -47.78 -61.39 -12.48
CA LEU A 64 -47.60 -59.94 -12.61
C LEU A 64 -47.79 -59.23 -11.27
N TYR A 65 -48.82 -59.59 -10.52
CA TYR A 65 -49.08 -59.05 -9.19
C TYR A 65 -47.91 -59.31 -8.23
N THR A 66 -47.36 -60.53 -8.24
CA THR A 66 -46.19 -60.89 -7.43
C THR A 66 -44.96 -60.08 -7.82
N ARG A 67 -44.72 -59.87 -9.13
CA ARG A 67 -43.60 -59.04 -9.60
C ARG A 67 -43.76 -57.58 -9.15
N LEU A 68 -44.94 -57.00 -9.31
CA LEU A 68 -45.21 -55.61 -8.91
C LEU A 68 -45.08 -55.42 -7.40
N LEU A 69 -45.50 -56.40 -6.60
CA LEU A 69 -45.28 -56.38 -5.15
C LEU A 69 -43.79 -56.34 -4.80
N ASN A 70 -42.99 -57.19 -5.43
CA ASN A 70 -41.54 -57.23 -5.20
C ASN A 70 -40.86 -55.92 -5.63
N GLU A 71 -41.23 -55.37 -6.79
CA GLU A 71 -40.71 -54.08 -7.27
C GLU A 71 -41.08 -52.94 -6.33
N ARG A 72 -42.33 -52.91 -5.84
CA ARG A 72 -42.78 -51.93 -4.85
C ARG A 72 -41.99 -52.04 -3.54
N GLU A 73 -41.64 -53.24 -3.11
CA GLU A 73 -40.83 -53.45 -1.91
C GLU A 73 -39.39 -52.93 -2.08
N VAL A 74 -38.76 -53.21 -3.24
CA VAL A 74 -37.43 -52.67 -3.57
C VAL A 74 -37.44 -51.14 -3.62
N LEU A 75 -38.43 -50.55 -4.29
CA LEU A 75 -38.58 -49.09 -4.37
C LEU A 75 -38.82 -48.47 -2.99
N GLN A 76 -39.55 -49.16 -2.10
CA GLN A 76 -39.73 -48.70 -0.73
C GLN A 76 -38.41 -48.71 0.04
N GLN A 77 -37.59 -49.74 -0.09
CA GLN A 77 -36.27 -49.81 0.55
C GLN A 77 -35.33 -48.72 0.01
N GLU A 78 -35.35 -48.47 -1.30
CA GLU A 78 -34.56 -47.40 -1.91
C GLU A 78 -35.00 -46.02 -1.42
N LYS A 79 -36.31 -45.79 -1.34
CA LYS A 79 -36.86 -44.56 -0.76
C LYS A 79 -36.37 -44.36 0.68
N ASP A 80 -36.49 -45.38 1.53
CA ASP A 80 -36.08 -45.29 2.94
C ASP A 80 -34.56 -45.03 3.05
N HIS A 81 -33.75 -45.63 2.18
CA HIS A 81 -32.31 -45.37 2.10
C HIS A 81 -31.99 -43.92 1.68
N LEU A 82 -32.69 -43.40 0.67
CA LEU A 82 -32.52 -42.01 0.22
C LEU A 82 -32.96 -41.01 1.30
N GLU A 83 -34.04 -41.29 2.03
CA GLU A 83 -34.49 -40.47 3.16
C GLU A 83 -33.44 -40.43 4.27
N ALA A 84 -32.84 -41.56 4.63
CA ALA A 84 -31.72 -41.61 5.57
C ALA A 84 -30.51 -40.81 5.08
N ARG A 85 -30.16 -40.92 3.78
CA ARG A 85 -29.03 -40.20 3.20
C ARG A 85 -29.23 -38.68 3.19
N VAL A 86 -30.46 -38.22 2.89
CA VAL A 86 -30.81 -36.80 2.95
C VAL A 86 -30.67 -36.27 4.38
N PHE A 87 -31.09 -37.06 5.37
CA PHE A 87 -30.96 -36.69 6.77
C PHE A 87 -29.51 -36.55 7.23
N GLU A 88 -28.63 -37.49 6.85
CA GLU A 88 -27.19 -37.40 7.10
C GLU A 88 -26.57 -36.14 6.49
N LEU A 89 -26.82 -35.89 5.20
CA LEU A 89 -26.30 -34.71 4.50
C LEU A 89 -26.79 -33.40 5.14
N GLN A 90 -28.02 -33.39 5.68
CA GLN A 90 -28.54 -32.23 6.39
C GLN A 90 -27.83 -32.02 7.73
N GLN A 91 -27.44 -33.08 8.44
CA GLN A 91 -26.60 -32.96 9.63
C GLN A 91 -25.20 -32.45 9.28
N GLU A 92 -24.54 -33.03 8.28
CA GLU A 92 -23.21 -32.58 7.82
C GLU A 92 -23.22 -31.09 7.43
N ARG A 93 -24.29 -30.64 6.75
CA ARG A 93 -24.48 -29.22 6.44
C ARG A 93 -24.59 -28.38 7.71
N ASN A 94 -25.42 -28.79 8.67
CA ASN A 94 -25.63 -28.06 9.92
C ASN A 94 -24.35 -27.97 10.77
N GLU A 95 -23.44 -28.94 10.65
CA GLU A 95 -22.12 -28.92 11.31
C GLU A 95 -21.11 -28.03 10.57
N THR A 96 -21.15 -28.01 9.25
CA THR A 96 -20.20 -27.27 8.41
C THR A 96 -20.52 -25.78 8.36
N GLU A 97 -21.80 -25.42 8.33
CA GLU A 97 -22.27 -24.03 8.22
C GLU A 97 -21.73 -23.10 9.32
N PRO A 98 -21.74 -23.45 10.63
CA PRO A 98 -21.15 -22.60 11.66
C PRO A 98 -19.62 -22.46 11.52
N GLN A 99 -18.93 -23.49 11.05
CA GLN A 99 -17.48 -23.43 10.82
C GLN A 99 -17.15 -22.43 9.69
N VAL A 100 -17.94 -22.45 8.60
CA VAL A 100 -17.80 -21.48 7.51
C VAL A 100 -18.05 -20.05 7.99
N MET A 101 -19.07 -19.84 8.83
CA MET A 101 -19.35 -18.52 9.41
C MET A 101 -18.21 -18.03 10.29
N TYR A 102 -17.65 -18.89 11.14
CA TYR A 102 -16.50 -18.57 11.98
C TYR A 102 -15.26 -18.21 11.16
N LEU A 103 -14.95 -18.97 10.11
CA LEU A 103 -13.82 -18.68 9.21
C LEU A 103 -14.01 -17.36 8.46
N ARG A 104 -15.24 -17.03 8.06
CA ARG A 104 -15.55 -15.72 7.45
C ARG A 104 -15.31 -14.56 8.41
N GLU A 105 -15.69 -14.73 9.68
CA GLU A 105 -15.44 -13.72 10.70
C GLU A 105 -13.93 -13.54 10.96
N GLN A 106 -13.18 -14.64 11.08
CA GLN A 106 -11.73 -14.58 11.19
C GLN A 106 -11.07 -13.86 10.00
N LEU A 107 -11.52 -14.16 8.77
CA LEU A 107 -11.03 -13.49 7.56
C LEU A 107 -11.32 -11.98 7.60
N SER A 108 -12.50 -11.59 8.06
CA SER A 108 -12.87 -10.17 8.22
C SER A 108 -11.97 -9.47 9.24
N GLN A 109 -11.73 -10.10 10.39
CA GLN A 109 -10.86 -9.55 11.44
C GLN A 109 -9.40 -9.43 10.96
N ALA A 110 -8.89 -10.44 10.26
CA ALA A 110 -7.55 -10.43 9.68
C ALA A 110 -7.39 -9.34 8.61
N SER A 111 -8.40 -9.15 7.76
CA SER A 111 -8.41 -8.10 6.74
C SER A 111 -8.34 -6.70 7.37
N PHE A 112 -9.08 -6.47 8.45
CA PHE A 112 -9.04 -5.21 9.19
C PHE A 112 -7.68 -4.98 9.85
N GLN A 113 -7.08 -6.00 10.46
CA GLN A 113 -5.74 -5.89 11.04
C GLN A 113 -4.66 -5.61 9.98
N LEU A 114 -4.79 -6.19 8.79
CA LEU A 114 -3.91 -5.93 7.67
C LEU A 114 -3.99 -4.46 7.23
N GLU A 115 -5.21 -3.91 7.09
CA GLU A 115 -5.41 -2.51 6.73
C GLU A 115 -4.80 -1.55 7.78
N GLN A 116 -5.01 -1.83 9.07
CA GLN A 116 -4.37 -1.06 10.15
C GLN A 116 -2.84 -1.10 10.07
N THR A 117 -2.27 -2.27 9.76
CA THR A 117 -0.83 -2.44 9.65
C THR A 117 -0.27 -1.67 8.46
N GLN A 118 -0.93 -1.74 7.31
CA GLN A 118 -0.55 -0.97 6.11
C GLN A 118 -0.60 0.55 6.35
N ASN A 119 -1.61 1.03 7.08
CA ASN A 119 -1.69 2.46 7.43
C ASN A 119 -0.56 2.88 8.38
N ARG A 120 -0.19 2.03 9.36
CA ARG A 120 0.97 2.28 10.24
C ARG A 120 2.28 2.29 9.45
N GLU A 121 2.46 1.36 8.52
CA GLU A 121 3.64 1.31 7.66
C GLU A 121 3.79 2.59 6.84
N ARG A 122 2.72 3.05 6.18
CA ARG A 122 2.74 4.33 5.43
C ARG A 122 3.12 5.52 6.33
N SER A 123 2.58 5.58 7.53
CA SER A 123 2.91 6.64 8.51
C SER A 123 4.38 6.58 8.94
N LEU A 124 4.92 5.38 9.16
CA LEU A 124 6.33 5.19 9.51
C LEU A 124 7.26 5.56 8.34
N SER A 125 6.93 5.17 7.10
CA SER A 125 7.70 5.56 5.92
C SER A 125 7.74 7.07 5.71
N GLU A 126 6.61 7.77 5.93
CA GLU A 126 6.59 9.24 5.86
C GLU A 126 7.48 9.86 6.95
N ARG A 127 7.41 9.33 8.18
CA ARG A 127 8.27 9.78 9.27
C ARG A 127 9.76 9.53 9.00
N GLU A 128 10.11 8.39 8.40
CA GLU A 128 11.49 8.07 8.02
C GLU A 128 12.02 9.02 6.95
N ARG A 129 11.18 9.38 5.97
CA ARG A 129 11.49 10.39 4.96
C ARG A 129 11.75 11.76 5.59
N GLN A 130 10.89 12.19 6.51
CA GLN A 130 11.05 13.46 7.24
C GLN A 130 12.34 13.48 8.06
N LEU A 131 12.65 12.39 8.78
CA LEU A 131 13.88 12.29 9.55
C LEU A 131 15.12 12.33 8.66
N SER A 132 15.09 11.66 7.51
CA SER A 132 16.18 11.69 6.53
C SER A 132 16.42 13.11 5.99
N GLU A 133 15.36 13.87 5.74
CA GLU A 133 15.46 15.28 5.32
C GLU A 133 16.06 16.16 6.43
N ILE A 134 15.63 15.98 7.68
CA ILE A 134 16.19 16.70 8.83
C ILE A 134 17.69 16.40 8.98
N VAL A 135 18.10 15.14 8.87
CA VAL A 135 19.52 14.75 8.92
C VAL A 135 20.31 15.45 7.81
N ALA A 136 19.83 15.43 6.57
CA ALA A 136 20.47 16.11 5.45
C ALA A 136 20.54 17.64 5.63
N GLN A 137 19.57 18.26 6.28
CA GLN A 137 19.61 19.68 6.64
C GLN A 137 20.67 19.96 7.71
N LEU A 138 20.75 19.10 8.75
CA LEU A 138 21.74 19.22 9.81
C LEU A 138 23.17 19.04 9.30
N GLU A 139 23.40 18.09 8.38
CA GLU A 139 24.70 17.89 7.73
C GLU A 139 25.13 19.12 6.92
N ARG A 140 24.21 19.70 6.13
CA ARG A 140 24.47 20.95 5.41
C ARG A 140 24.81 22.09 6.36
N ARG A 141 24.05 22.25 7.45
CA ARG A 141 24.32 23.28 8.47
C ARG A 141 25.67 23.07 9.15
N ARG A 142 26.04 21.83 9.45
CA ARG A 142 27.35 21.48 10.00
C ARG A 142 28.48 21.84 9.05
N ALA A 143 28.34 21.57 7.75
CA ALA A 143 29.34 21.93 6.75
C ALA A 143 29.57 23.45 6.68
N VAL A 144 28.47 24.23 6.67
CA VAL A 144 28.54 25.70 6.70
C VAL A 144 29.24 26.21 7.96
N LEU A 145 28.91 25.65 9.13
CA LEU A 145 29.54 26.03 10.40
C LEU A 145 31.04 25.68 10.42
N ASN A 146 31.44 24.52 9.90
CA ASN A 146 32.85 24.15 9.80
C ASN A 146 33.62 25.13 8.91
N GLN A 147 33.05 25.52 7.77
CA GLN A 147 33.65 26.52 6.90
C GLN A 147 33.77 27.89 7.58
N ALA A 148 32.76 28.28 8.36
CA ALA A 148 32.81 29.52 9.14
C ALA A 148 33.92 29.48 10.21
N ILE A 149 34.11 28.34 10.87
CA ILE A 149 35.19 28.14 11.85
C ILE A 149 36.55 28.27 11.16
N GLU A 150 36.78 27.60 10.03
CA GLU A 150 38.03 27.70 9.27
C GLU A 150 38.34 29.15 8.86
N ASN A 151 37.34 29.89 8.38
CA ASN A 151 37.49 31.29 8.02
C ASN A 151 37.87 32.16 9.23
N LEU A 152 37.24 31.95 10.39
CA LEU A 152 37.56 32.68 11.62
C LEU A 152 38.96 32.34 12.14
N THR A 153 39.38 31.08 12.08
CA THR A 153 40.73 30.66 12.45
C THR A 153 41.79 31.32 11.57
N ASN A 154 41.55 31.42 10.26
CA ASN A 154 42.45 32.12 9.35
C ASN A 154 42.53 33.62 9.68
N GLN A 155 41.40 34.27 9.96
CA GLN A 155 41.37 35.68 10.38
C GLN A 155 42.13 35.90 11.69
N GLU A 156 41.99 35.01 12.67
CA GLU A 156 42.72 35.08 13.94
C GLU A 156 44.25 34.97 13.72
N ALA A 157 44.68 34.09 12.81
CA ALA A 157 46.08 33.97 12.43
C ALA A 157 46.60 35.26 11.79
N ASP A 158 45.84 35.85 10.87
CA ASP A 158 46.19 37.13 10.22
C ASP A 158 46.31 38.27 11.24
N TYR A 159 45.37 38.38 12.18
CA TYR A 159 45.43 39.37 13.26
C TYR A 159 46.64 39.16 14.18
N THR A 160 46.99 37.91 14.47
CA THR A 160 48.16 37.58 15.28
C THR A 160 49.45 38.06 14.60
N VAL A 161 49.59 37.83 13.28
CA VAL A 161 50.75 38.33 12.51
C VAL A 161 50.79 39.84 12.53
N ARG A 162 49.67 40.50 12.23
CA ARG A 162 49.59 41.97 12.18
C ARG A 162 49.89 42.62 13.52
N THR A 163 49.50 41.98 14.62
CA THR A 163 49.82 42.47 15.98
C THR A 163 51.32 42.43 16.23
N LYS A 164 52.01 41.35 15.86
CA LYS A 164 53.48 41.25 15.97
C LYS A 164 54.19 42.28 15.11
N GLU A 165 53.71 42.53 13.90
CA GLU A 165 54.26 43.56 13.01
C GLU A 165 54.11 44.96 13.62
N LEU A 166 52.93 45.27 14.17
CA LEU A 166 52.68 46.54 14.86
C LEU A 166 53.56 46.71 16.10
N GLU A 167 53.72 45.65 16.91
CA GLU A 167 54.62 45.65 18.07
C GLU A 167 56.07 45.96 17.64
N ALA A 168 56.54 45.35 16.54
CA ALA A 168 57.87 45.62 16.00
C ALA A 168 58.04 47.08 15.55
N VAL A 169 57.04 47.64 14.85
CA VAL A 169 57.03 49.05 14.42
C VAL A 169 57.04 49.99 15.62
N VAL A 170 56.25 49.70 16.66
CA VAL A 170 56.24 50.49 17.90
C VAL A 170 57.62 50.48 18.56
N GLN A 171 58.25 49.31 18.72
CA GLN A 171 59.60 49.22 19.28
C GLN A 171 60.65 49.97 18.47
N GLU A 172 60.56 49.92 17.13
CA GLU A 172 61.46 50.67 16.26
C GLU A 172 61.27 52.19 16.44
N ASN A 173 60.02 52.65 16.48
CA ASN A 173 59.71 54.06 16.70
C ASN A 173 60.15 54.54 18.08
N GLU A 174 60.02 53.73 19.13
CA GLU A 174 60.54 54.05 20.47
C GLU A 174 62.07 54.20 20.46
N LYS A 175 62.79 53.34 19.72
CA LYS A 175 64.25 53.46 19.55
C LYS A 175 64.61 54.75 18.82
N LYS A 176 63.93 55.06 17.72
CA LYS A 176 64.14 56.32 16.98
C LYS A 176 63.86 57.53 17.86
N ALA A 177 62.78 57.51 18.64
CA ALA A 177 62.44 58.60 19.57
C ALA A 177 63.55 58.82 20.62
N LYS A 178 64.11 57.74 21.19
CA LYS A 178 65.26 57.83 22.11
C LYS A 178 66.50 58.43 21.43
N GLN A 179 66.82 57.99 20.21
CA GLN A 179 67.92 58.54 19.43
C GLN A 179 67.74 60.04 19.14
N TYR A 180 66.52 60.46 18.78
CA TYR A 180 66.22 61.88 18.57
C TYR A 180 66.34 62.69 19.86
N LEU A 181 65.93 62.15 21.01
CA LEU A 181 66.08 62.80 22.30
C LEU A 181 67.56 62.98 22.66
N GLU A 182 68.39 61.94 22.49
CA GLU A 182 69.84 62.01 22.71
C GLU A 182 70.51 63.02 21.78
N ALA A 183 70.15 63.02 20.50
CA ALA A 183 70.64 64.00 19.53
C ALA A 183 70.24 65.43 19.93
N ALA A 184 68.98 65.64 20.35
CA ALA A 184 68.51 66.94 20.83
C ALA A 184 69.29 67.41 22.07
N ASN A 185 69.56 66.52 23.03
CA ASN A 185 70.38 66.83 24.20
C ASN A 185 71.82 67.18 23.83
N HIS A 186 72.41 66.44 22.89
CA HIS A 186 73.75 66.73 22.38
C HIS A 186 73.82 68.11 21.71
N TYR A 187 72.85 68.43 20.83
CA TYR A 187 72.78 69.76 20.21
C TYR A 187 72.56 70.87 21.24
N ARG A 188 71.74 70.63 22.26
CA ARG A 188 71.55 71.58 23.36
C ARG A 188 72.85 71.86 24.10
N ALA A 189 73.60 70.83 24.48
CA ALA A 189 74.89 70.98 25.16
C ALA A 189 75.92 71.72 24.27
N TYR A 190 75.97 71.38 22.98
CA TYR A 190 76.84 72.07 22.02
C TYR A 190 76.49 73.55 21.88
N LEU A 191 75.20 73.91 21.85
CA LEU A 191 74.76 75.31 21.84
C LEU A 191 75.11 76.04 23.14
N GLU A 192 74.98 75.38 24.30
CA GLU A 192 75.39 75.95 25.59
C GLU A 192 76.91 76.21 25.64
N GLU A 193 77.74 75.29 25.14
CA GLU A 193 79.19 75.46 25.03
C GLU A 193 79.56 76.59 24.06
N LEU A 194 78.95 76.61 22.87
CA LEU A 194 79.18 77.68 21.89
C LEU A 194 78.80 79.04 22.48
N ASN A 195 77.67 79.12 23.19
CA ASN A 195 77.26 80.35 23.86
C ASN A 195 78.28 80.79 24.93
N ALA A 196 78.83 79.85 25.71
CA ALA A 196 79.89 80.14 26.66
C ALA A 196 81.17 80.66 25.97
N GLN A 197 81.59 80.06 24.85
CA GLN A 197 82.72 80.54 24.05
C GLN A 197 82.47 81.94 23.48
N VAL A 198 81.25 82.23 23.01
CA VAL A 198 80.85 83.57 22.56
C VAL A 198 80.94 84.57 23.72
N GLN A 199 80.47 84.23 24.92
CA GLN A 199 80.59 85.10 26.09
C GLN A 199 82.05 85.34 26.50
N GLU A 200 82.88 84.30 26.48
CA GLU A 200 84.31 84.41 26.81
C GLU A 200 85.06 85.28 25.79
N THR A 201 84.81 85.08 24.49
CA THR A 201 85.40 85.91 23.43
C THR A 201 84.92 87.36 23.50
N GLN A 202 83.63 87.60 23.79
CA GLN A 202 83.11 88.94 24.07
C GLN A 202 83.79 89.57 25.30
N ALA A 203 84.01 88.82 26.38
CA ALA A 203 84.72 89.30 27.56
C ALA A 203 86.18 89.66 27.24
N LYS A 204 86.87 88.83 26.44
CA LYS A 204 88.23 89.11 25.94
C LYS A 204 88.25 90.38 25.07
N LEU A 205 87.28 90.56 24.17
CA LEU A 205 87.15 91.78 23.36
C LEU A 205 86.96 93.03 24.24
N ARG A 206 86.11 92.96 25.27
CA ARG A 206 85.95 94.04 26.26
C ARG A 206 87.25 94.36 27.00
N SER A 207 88.03 93.34 27.38
CA SER A 207 89.34 93.56 28.04
C SER A 207 90.40 94.19 27.13
N LEU A 208 90.26 94.04 25.81
CA LEU A 208 91.14 94.63 24.80
C LEU A 208 90.67 96.03 24.34
N GLY A 209 89.65 96.61 24.98
CA GLY A 209 89.14 97.95 24.67
C GLY A 209 88.32 98.03 23.37
N VAL A 210 87.94 96.90 22.79
CA VAL A 210 87.04 96.84 21.62
C VAL A 210 85.65 96.46 22.12
N GLU A 211 84.78 97.46 22.24
CA GLU A 211 83.37 97.26 22.58
C GLU A 211 82.66 96.61 21.36
N PRO A 212 82.08 95.41 21.49
CA PRO A 212 81.28 94.86 20.40
C PRO A 212 79.94 95.60 20.39
N LYS A 213 79.78 96.49 19.40
CA LYS A 213 78.49 97.08 19.04
C LYS A 213 77.52 95.94 18.68
N PRO A 214 76.27 95.93 19.17
CA PRO A 214 75.32 94.89 18.80
C PRO A 214 75.12 94.95 17.28
N ALA A 215 75.63 93.94 16.57
CA ALA A 215 75.23 93.70 15.20
C ALA A 215 73.83 93.08 15.26
N ASP A 216 72.90 93.66 14.51
CA ASP A 216 71.55 93.16 14.30
C ASP A 216 71.61 91.68 13.91
N LEU A 217 71.31 90.80 14.88
CA LEU A 217 71.09 89.39 14.60
C LEU A 217 69.83 89.29 13.74
N PRO A 218 69.85 88.53 12.62
CA PRO A 218 68.63 88.26 11.87
C PRO A 218 67.61 87.63 12.82
N ARG A 219 66.36 88.12 12.78
CA ARG A 219 65.27 87.56 13.57
C ARG A 219 65.01 86.13 13.11
N LEU A 220 64.61 85.26 14.05
CA LEU A 220 64.25 83.86 13.76
C LEU A 220 63.16 83.73 12.68
N GLU A 221 62.41 84.81 12.45
CA GLU A 221 61.39 84.99 11.41
C GLU A 221 61.94 84.87 9.97
N ASP A 222 63.24 85.15 9.75
CA ASP A 222 63.86 85.19 8.41
C ASP A 222 64.48 83.85 7.94
N LEU A 223 64.50 82.82 8.81
CA LEU A 223 65.07 81.49 8.53
C LEU A 223 64.03 80.37 8.42
N GLU A 224 62.74 80.67 8.58
CA GLU A 224 61.64 79.73 8.29
C GLU A 224 61.47 79.54 6.77
N LYS A 225 62.34 78.74 6.16
CA LYS A 225 61.89 77.94 5.01
C LYS A 225 61.13 76.74 5.56
N PRO A 226 59.86 76.54 5.22
CA PRO A 226 59.09 75.40 5.70
C PRO A 226 59.74 74.13 5.14
N THR A 227 60.31 73.31 6.00
CA THR A 227 60.50 71.90 5.70
C THR A 227 59.10 71.31 5.50
N PRO A 228 58.80 70.68 4.34
CA PRO A 228 57.51 70.06 4.14
C PRO A 228 57.32 69.01 5.23
N ILE A 229 56.24 69.17 6.00
CA ILE A 229 55.74 68.16 6.90
C ILE A 229 55.59 66.87 6.06
N PRO A 230 56.17 65.73 6.46
CA PRO A 230 55.88 64.47 5.79
C PRO A 230 54.38 64.26 5.87
N THR A 231 53.70 64.25 4.72
CA THR A 231 52.29 63.87 4.65
C THR A 231 52.12 62.52 5.36
N PRO A 232 51.19 62.39 6.30
CA PRO A 232 50.89 61.08 6.88
C PRO A 232 50.54 60.13 5.73
N PRO A 233 50.96 58.85 5.78
CA PRO A 233 50.52 57.89 4.78
C PRO A 233 48.98 57.89 4.74
N PRO A 234 48.39 57.73 3.55
CA PRO A 234 46.93 57.73 3.42
C PRO A 234 46.34 56.72 4.41
N ALA A 235 45.31 57.16 5.13
CA ALA A 235 44.56 56.28 6.01
C ALA A 235 44.12 55.06 5.19
N TYR A 236 44.68 53.90 5.53
CA TYR A 236 44.25 52.64 4.94
C TYR A 236 42.85 52.36 5.50
N THR A 237 41.82 52.79 4.78
CA THR A 237 40.47 52.28 4.98
C THR A 237 40.49 50.82 4.53
N PRO A 238 40.35 49.84 5.43
CA PRO A 238 40.13 48.47 4.98
C PRO A 238 38.89 48.45 4.07
N PRO A 239 38.85 47.60 3.03
CA PRO A 239 37.65 47.44 2.22
C PRO A 239 36.51 47.09 3.17
N LEU A 240 35.40 47.83 3.11
CA LEU A 240 34.18 47.36 3.75
C LEU A 240 33.91 45.93 3.26
N PRO A 241 33.51 45.00 4.15
CA PRO A 241 32.99 43.71 3.72
C PRO A 241 31.92 44.00 2.67
N GLN A 242 32.11 43.50 1.45
CA GLN A 242 31.06 43.54 0.44
C GLN A 242 29.83 42.91 1.09
N GLN A 243 28.78 43.70 1.27
CA GLN A 243 27.48 43.13 1.57
C GLN A 243 27.19 42.11 0.48
N PRO A 244 26.81 40.86 0.83
CA PRO A 244 26.30 39.93 -0.16
C PRO A 244 25.13 40.62 -0.88
N PRO A 245 24.96 40.37 -2.19
CA PRO A 245 23.87 40.98 -2.94
C PRO A 245 22.55 40.71 -2.23
N PRO A 246 21.58 41.65 -2.25
CA PRO A 246 20.28 41.42 -1.66
C PRO A 246 19.71 40.16 -2.30
N SER A 247 19.52 39.12 -1.49
CA SER A 247 18.69 38.00 -1.87
C SER A 247 17.35 38.61 -2.26
N GLN A 248 17.01 38.48 -3.54
CA GLN A 248 15.66 38.77 -4.01
C GLN A 248 14.74 37.87 -3.19
N GLN A 249 14.14 38.43 -2.14
CA GLN A 249 12.88 37.95 -1.62
C GLN A 249 11.88 38.18 -2.75
N SER A 250 11.82 37.21 -3.66
CA SER A 250 10.59 36.93 -4.40
C SER A 250 9.55 36.60 -3.35
N GLY A 251 8.75 37.61 -3.02
CA GLY A 251 7.53 37.47 -2.26
C GLY A 251 6.55 36.65 -3.07
N TYR A 252 6.57 35.35 -2.86
CA TYR A 252 5.44 34.45 -3.05
C TYR A 252 5.65 33.36 -2.00
N TRP A 253 4.80 33.37 -0.98
CA TRP A 253 4.35 32.28 -0.09
C TRP A 253 3.78 32.96 1.17
N SER A 254 2.75 33.79 0.98
CA SER A 254 1.75 34.03 2.02
C SER A 254 0.63 33.05 1.73
N ASP A 255 0.77 31.82 2.23
CA ASP A 255 -0.35 30.90 2.46
C ASP A 255 0.15 29.88 3.49
N SER A 256 -0.17 30.18 4.75
CA SER A 256 0.09 29.33 5.91
C SER A 256 -1.11 28.37 6.04
N PRO A 257 -0.95 27.05 5.93
CA PRO A 257 -2.07 26.11 5.99
C PRO A 257 -2.37 25.63 7.43
N PHE A 258 -2.09 26.45 8.45
CA PHE A 258 -2.14 26.04 9.86
C PHE A 258 -3.06 26.88 10.75
N ASP A 259 -4.09 27.51 10.18
CA ASP A 259 -5.19 28.11 10.96
C ASP A 259 -6.53 27.59 10.44
N ASP A 260 -6.86 26.34 10.77
CA ASP A 260 -8.24 25.84 10.78
C ASP A 260 -8.34 24.86 11.96
N ASP A 261 -8.64 25.40 13.14
CA ASP A 261 -9.04 24.68 14.35
C ASP A 261 -10.57 24.52 14.30
N PRO A 262 -11.16 23.31 14.16
CA PRO A 262 -12.61 23.13 14.05
C PRO A 262 -13.29 22.87 15.41
N TRP A 263 -12.80 23.44 16.51
CA TRP A 263 -13.46 23.36 17.82
C TRP A 263 -13.33 24.68 18.62
N GLY A 264 -13.94 25.74 18.07
CA GLY A 264 -14.35 26.95 18.78
C GLY A 264 -15.82 27.20 18.57
#